data_AF-A0A972EZU6-F1
#
_entry.id   AF-A0A972EZU6-F1
#
_cell.length_a   1.000
_cell.length_b   1.000
_cell.length_c   1.000
_cell.angle_alpha   90.00
_cell.angle_beta   90.00
_cell.angle_gamma   90.00
#
_symmetry.space_group_name_H-M   'P 1'
#
loop_
_entity.id
_entity.type
_entity.pdbx_description
1 polymer ?
#
loop_
_entity_poly.entity_id
_entity_poly.type
_entity_poly.pdbx_seq_one_letter_code
_entity_poly.pdbx_strand_id
1 'polypeptide(L)'
;MPKKESTQHKIDRVRAPMVHITYDVEIGDAIEMKEIPFVVGVLADLSGKPDEPLPKIKDRKFVEIDRDNFNNVLEAMKPRVAFKVDNKLSND
;
A
#
# COMPACT_ATOMS: atom_id res chain seq x y z
N MET A 1 -17.75 7.48 -6.69
CA MET A 1 -18.59 6.74 -5.72
C MET A 1 -19.99 7.35 -5.76
N PRO A 2 -21.08 6.60 -5.55
CA PRO A 2 -22.41 7.22 -5.58
C PRO A 2 -22.51 8.15 -4.37
N LYS A 3 -22.62 9.47 -4.62
CA LYS A 3 -22.89 10.47 -3.59
C LYS A 3 -24.21 10.09 -2.92
N LYS A 4 -24.23 9.87 -1.60
CA LYS A 4 -25.47 9.74 -0.83
C LYS A 4 -26.26 11.03 -1.04
N GLU A 5 -27.37 10.95 -1.78
CA GLU A 5 -28.23 12.08 -2.09
C GLU A 5 -28.75 12.68 -0.78
N SER A 6 -28.71 14.02 -0.66
CA SER A 6 -29.16 14.73 0.53
C SER A 6 -30.61 14.37 0.84
N THR A 7 -30.91 14.12 2.11
CA THR A 7 -32.27 13.77 2.58
C THR A 7 -33.30 14.86 2.25
N GLN A 8 -32.84 16.11 2.10
CA GLN A 8 -33.62 17.29 1.76
C GLN A 8 -34.11 17.24 0.31
N HIS A 9 -33.25 16.87 -0.64
CA HIS A 9 -33.60 16.67 -2.07
C HIS A 9 -34.54 15.48 -2.30
N LYS A 10 -34.52 14.51 -1.37
CA LYS A 10 -35.47 13.39 -1.39
C LYS A 10 -36.89 13.83 -1.00
N ILE A 11 -37.04 14.84 -0.15
CA ILE A 11 -38.34 15.37 0.31
C ILE A 11 -39.00 16.21 -0.80
N ASP A 12 -38.20 16.91 -1.61
CA ASP A 12 -38.67 17.67 -2.78
C ASP A 12 -39.38 16.78 -3.82
N ARG A 13 -38.89 15.55 -4.00
CA ARG A 13 -39.46 14.60 -4.96
C ARG A 13 -40.79 13.99 -4.50
N VAL A 14 -41.03 13.92 -3.19
CA VAL A 14 -42.17 13.17 -2.62
C VAL A 14 -43.29 14.11 -2.15
N ARG A 15 -42.97 15.22 -1.45
CA ARG A 15 -43.94 16.25 -1.04
C ARG A 15 -43.23 17.50 -0.48
N ALA A 16 -43.27 18.61 -1.23
CA ALA A 16 -42.65 19.86 -0.82
C ALA A 16 -43.41 20.57 0.33
N PRO A 17 -42.74 20.97 1.43
CA PRO A 17 -43.33 21.77 2.51
C PRO A 17 -43.44 23.26 2.13
N MET A 18 -44.25 24.04 2.87
CA MET A 18 -44.52 25.45 2.55
C MET A 18 -43.30 26.38 2.67
N VAL A 19 -42.31 26.03 3.50
CA VAL A 19 -41.01 26.71 3.57
C VAL A 19 -39.94 25.62 3.65
N HIS A 20 -38.98 25.65 2.74
CA HIS A 20 -37.87 24.69 2.67
C HIS A 20 -36.56 25.45 2.46
N ILE A 21 -35.58 25.20 3.31
CA ILE A 21 -34.26 25.82 3.23
C ILE A 21 -33.27 24.69 2.98
N THR A 22 -32.69 24.65 1.79
CA THR A 22 -31.61 23.71 1.44
C THR A 22 -30.26 24.37 1.67
N TYR A 23 -29.28 23.55 2.05
CA TYR A 23 -27.88 23.94 2.04
C TYR A 23 -27.23 23.19 0.89
N ASP A 24 -27.19 23.84 -0.27
CA ASP A 24 -26.58 23.30 -1.46
C ASP A 24 -25.14 23.82 -1.56
N VAL A 25 -24.20 22.88 -1.52
CA VAL A 25 -22.79 23.19 -1.75
C VAL A 25 -22.61 23.29 -3.26
N GLU A 26 -22.59 24.52 -3.79
CA GLU A 26 -22.26 24.76 -5.18
C GLU A 26 -20.76 24.52 -5.40
N ILE A 27 -20.45 23.43 -6.09
CA ILE A 27 -19.07 23.04 -6.41
C ILE A 27 -18.66 23.59 -7.80
N GLY A 28 -19.58 24.19 -8.57
CA GLY A 28 -19.31 24.75 -9.89
C GLY A 28 -18.59 23.75 -10.81
N ASP A 29 -17.51 24.20 -11.46
CA ASP A 29 -16.57 23.38 -12.24
C ASP A 29 -15.37 22.87 -11.39
N ALA A 30 -15.48 22.81 -10.06
CA ALA A 30 -14.32 22.48 -9.24
C ALA A 30 -13.82 21.07 -9.54
N ILE A 31 -12.57 21.02 -10.00
CA ILE A 31 -11.85 19.80 -10.31
C ILE A 31 -11.58 19.09 -8.98
N GLU A 32 -12.16 17.91 -8.80
CA GLU A 32 -11.89 17.07 -7.64
C GLU A 32 -10.44 16.60 -7.71
N MET A 33 -9.60 17.17 -6.85
CA MET A 33 -8.20 16.79 -6.74
C MET A 33 -8.13 15.38 -6.15
N LYS A 34 -7.92 14.39 -7.03
CA LYS A 34 -7.69 13.01 -6.61
C LYS A 34 -6.21 12.81 -6.35
N GLU A 35 -5.85 12.61 -5.09
CA GLU A 35 -4.48 12.24 -4.73
C GLU A 35 -4.19 10.82 -5.21
N ILE A 36 -3.12 10.69 -5.99
CA ILE A 36 -2.59 9.39 -6.42
C ILE A 36 -1.34 9.13 -5.58
N PRO A 37 -1.33 8.08 -4.74
CA PRO A 37 -0.16 7.77 -3.93
C PRO A 37 0.99 7.35 -4.84
N PHE A 38 2.17 7.91 -4.59
CA PHE A 38 3.39 7.53 -5.29
C PHE A 38 3.99 6.30 -4.61
N VAL A 39 3.92 5.15 -5.29
CA VAL A 39 4.46 3.87 -4.80
C VAL A 39 5.69 3.49 -5.61
N VAL A 40 6.78 3.14 -4.92
CA VAL A 40 8.04 2.70 -5.55
C VAL A 40 8.21 1.20 -5.34
N GLY A 41 8.36 0.46 -6.45
CA GLY A 41 8.72 -0.95 -6.42
C GLY A 41 10.24 -1.13 -6.48
N VAL A 42 10.82 -1.82 -5.50
CA VAL A 42 12.24 -2.19 -5.48
C VAL A 42 12.40 -3.66 -5.84
N LEU A 43 13.24 -3.95 -6.83
CA LEU A 43 13.60 -5.31 -7.24
C LEU A 43 15.09 -5.52 -6.98
N ALA A 44 15.41 -6.44 -6.07
CA ALA A 44 16.78 -6.75 -5.70
C ALA A 44 16.92 -8.23 -5.30
N ASP A 45 18.14 -8.76 -5.42
CA ASP A 45 18.49 -10.04 -4.79
C ASP A 45 18.80 -9.80 -3.32
N LEU A 46 17.84 -10.13 -2.47
CA LEU A 46 17.90 -9.88 -1.03
C LEU A 46 18.10 -11.16 -0.21
N SER A 47 17.93 -12.35 -0.81
CA SER A 47 18.04 -13.63 -0.09
C SER A 47 19.45 -14.23 -0.12
N GLY A 48 20.32 -13.78 -1.04
CA GLY A 48 21.72 -14.19 -1.10
C GLY A 48 21.89 -15.67 -1.46
N LYS A 49 22.42 -16.48 -0.53
CA LYS A 49 22.61 -17.93 -0.68
C LYS A 49 21.64 -18.72 0.22
N PRO A 50 20.36 -18.82 -0.17
CA PRO A 50 19.34 -19.50 0.63
C PRO A 50 19.64 -21.00 0.70
N ASP A 51 19.32 -21.63 1.84
CA ASP A 51 19.42 -23.09 1.99
C ASP A 51 18.29 -23.83 1.26
N GLU A 52 17.11 -23.20 1.18
CA GLU A 52 15.97 -23.72 0.43
C GLU A 52 15.81 -22.97 -0.91
N PRO A 53 15.47 -23.66 -2.00
CA PRO A 53 15.26 -23.01 -3.29
C PRO A 53 14.08 -22.03 -3.21
N LEU A 54 14.33 -20.78 -3.61
CA LEU A 54 13.32 -19.74 -3.63
C LEU A 54 12.21 -20.04 -4.65
N PRO A 55 10.97 -19.58 -4.40
CA PRO A 55 9.88 -19.66 -5.37
C PRO A 55 10.26 -19.02 -6.72
N LYS A 56 9.61 -19.45 -7.80
CA LYS A 56 9.80 -18.84 -9.12
C LYS A 56 9.40 -17.37 -9.08
N ILE A 57 10.04 -16.54 -9.91
CA ILE A 57 9.80 -15.09 -9.94
C ILE A 57 8.32 -14.74 -10.14
N LYS A 58 7.59 -15.51 -10.95
CA LYS A 58 6.15 -15.31 -11.19
C LYS A 58 5.29 -15.44 -9.93
N ASP A 59 5.73 -16.24 -8.97
CA ASP A 59 4.99 -16.52 -7.74
C ASP A 59 5.39 -15.55 -6.61
N ARG A 60 6.41 -14.71 -6.82
CA ARG A 60 6.88 -13.72 -5.84
C ARG A 60 6.01 -12.47 -5.94
N LYS A 61 5.31 -12.16 -4.85
CA LYS A 61 4.53 -10.93 -4.71
C LYS A 61 5.39 -9.81 -4.13
N PHE A 62 5.04 -8.57 -4.47
CA PHE A 62 5.59 -7.41 -3.78
C PHE A 62 5.12 -7.41 -2.33
N VAL A 63 6.06 -7.11 -1.43
CA VAL A 63 5.80 -6.94 0.00
C VAL A 63 5.96 -5.44 0.29
N GLU A 64 4.99 -4.86 0.98
CA GLU A 64 5.07 -3.48 1.44
C GLU A 64 6.07 -3.37 2.59
N ILE A 65 7.00 -2.43 2.50
CA ILE A 65 8.05 -2.22 3.48
C ILE A 65 7.90 -0.80 4.03
N ASP A 66 7.82 -0.70 5.35
CA ASP A 66 7.83 0.53 6.12
C ASP A 66 8.87 0.43 7.26
N ARG A 67 8.98 1.49 8.08
CA ARG A 67 9.95 1.53 9.19
C ARG A 67 9.62 0.53 10.30
N ASP A 68 8.35 0.23 10.49
CA ASP A 68 7.86 -0.55 11.62
C ASP A 68 7.85 -2.05 11.30
N ASN A 69 7.73 -2.41 10.03
CA ASN A 69 7.63 -3.78 9.54
C ASN A 69 8.94 -4.34 8.97
N PHE A 70 9.97 -3.50 8.79
CA PHE A 70 11.23 -3.87 8.13
C PHE A 70 11.86 -5.15 8.71
N ASN A 71 11.93 -5.24 10.04
CA ASN A 71 12.53 -6.40 10.70
C ASN A 71 11.73 -7.69 10.46
N ASN A 72 10.39 -7.60 10.45
CA ASN A 72 9.52 -8.74 10.19
C ASN A 72 9.66 -9.23 8.74
N VAL A 73 9.79 -8.30 7.79
CA VAL A 73 10.03 -8.62 6.38
C VAL A 73 11.40 -9.27 6.20
N LEU A 74 12.43 -8.76 6.88
CA LEU A 74 13.78 -9.34 6.85
C LEU A 74 13.79 -10.76 7.43
N GLU A 75 13.10 -10.99 8.54
CA GLU A 75 12.97 -12.30 9.17
C GLU A 75 12.23 -13.30 8.25
N ALA A 76 11.13 -12.87 7.64
CA ALA A 76 10.37 -13.70 6.68
C ALA A 76 11.20 -14.06 5.44
N MET A 77 12.07 -13.16 4.99
CA MET A 77 12.93 -13.37 3.83
C MET A 77 14.11 -14.33 4.08
N LYS A 78 14.51 -14.50 5.35
CA LYS A 78 15.62 -15.37 5.79
C LYS A 78 16.89 -15.22 4.93
N PRO A 79 17.44 -13.99 4.79
CA PRO A 79 18.65 -13.78 4.01
C PRO A 79 19.81 -14.57 4.61
N ARG A 80 20.54 -15.29 3.77
CA ARG A 80 21.66 -16.13 4.21
C ARG A 80 22.91 -15.85 3.40
N VAL A 81 24.05 -15.78 4.10
CA VAL A 81 25.36 -15.61 3.49
C VAL A 81 26.26 -16.77 3.96
N ALA A 82 26.64 -17.63 3.02
CA ALA A 82 27.53 -18.76 3.29
C ALA A 82 28.77 -18.69 2.37
N PHE A 83 29.92 -18.44 2.98
CA PHE A 83 31.19 -18.28 2.29
C PHE A 83 32.34 -18.77 3.17
N LYS A 84 33.38 -19.32 2.54
CA LYS A 84 34.62 -19.72 3.21
C LYS A 84 35.55 -18.51 3.26
N VAL A 85 36.17 -18.28 4.39
CA VAL A 85 37.17 -17.24 4.61
C VAL A 85 38.43 -17.83 5.21
N ASP A 86 39.57 -17.18 4.96
CA ASP A 86 40.85 -17.58 5.53
C ASP A 86 40.80 -17.46 7.05
N ASN A 87 41.15 -18.53 7.74
CA ASN A 87 41.18 -18.56 9.18
C ASN A 87 42.49 -17.95 9.68
N LYS A 88 42.41 -16.77 10.31
CA LYS A 88 43.55 -16.08 10.94
C LYS A 88 43.63 -16.27 12.46
N LEU A 89 42.76 -17.11 13.04
CA LEU A 89 42.69 -17.34 14.49
C LEU A 89 43.68 -18.39 14.98
N SER A 90 44.16 -19.25 14.09
CA SER A 90 45.14 -20.29 14.36
C SER A 90 46.29 -20.14 13.37
N ASN A 91 47.52 -19.99 13.88
CA ASN A 91 48.75 -19.85 13.08
C ASN A 91 49.19 -21.21 12.51
N ASP A 92 48.39 -21.78 11.61
CA ASP A 92 48.76 -22.93 10.77
C ASP A 92 48.84 -22.49 9.31
#